data_AF-A0A925BCQ6-F1
#
_entry.id   AF-A0A925BCQ6-F1
#
_cell.length_a   1.000
_cell.length_b   1.000
_cell.length_c   1.000
_cell.angle_alpha   90.00
_cell.angle_beta   90.00
_cell.angle_gamma   90.00
#
_symmetry.space_group_name_H-M   'P 1'
#
loop_
_entity.id
_entity.type
_entity.pdbx_description
1 polymer ?
#
loop_
_entity_poly.entity_id
_entity_poly.type
_entity_poly.pdbx_seq_one_letter_code
_entity_poly.pdbx_strand_id
1 'polypeptide(L)'
;MFFITKRSRVACHNNSFAIIATLAVIANVEIVGTPTQAADDRFASSVVSTTGNFNNGLYRTPAALLGKPTTYIRDQFPAPGGQVNGSVAASMVFAPYNTAPDGTRLITTINTNEQITVMFDTPIVHDPNHWFGMDFTVYGNAFFGSSGFVSGNTNMEQLTISGGGIFRERTQVSVSPDNINWYTYTAGPFGDDYYPTNPFAWDRVSDTWGAELDWTKPVNPALTASAFSGTHGVRFFRLERGGRH
;
A
#
# COMPACT_ATOMS: atom_id res chain seq x y z
N MET A 1 -3.06 8.28 3.62
CA MET A 1 -4.18 7.31 3.42
C MET A 1 -3.66 5.90 3.62
N PHE A 2 -4.25 5.19 4.59
CA PHE A 2 -3.68 4.04 5.28
C PHE A 2 -3.88 2.72 4.55
N PHE A 3 -2.79 2.01 4.33
CA PHE A 3 -2.82 0.54 4.29
C PHE A 3 -1.90 0.07 5.40
N ILE A 4 -2.28 -0.98 6.12
CA ILE A 4 -1.46 -1.44 7.24
C ILE A 4 -0.89 -2.79 6.86
N THR A 5 0.43 -2.97 6.95
CA THR A 5 1.09 -4.24 6.58
C THR A 5 1.88 -4.85 7.73
N LYS A 6 1.73 -6.16 7.95
CA LYS A 6 2.41 -6.99 8.96
C LYS A 6 3.23 -8.08 8.26
N ARG A 7 4.33 -8.54 8.90
CA ARG A 7 5.07 -9.73 8.48
C ARG A 7 4.56 -10.97 9.23
N SER A 8 4.21 -12.04 8.51
CA SER A 8 4.01 -13.38 9.07
C SER A 8 4.96 -14.37 8.36
N ARG A 9 5.56 -15.30 9.12
CA ARG A 9 6.23 -16.50 8.56
C ARG A 9 5.34 -17.69 8.85
N VAL A 10 4.78 -18.32 7.81
CA VAL A 10 4.07 -19.60 7.94
C VAL A 10 5.08 -20.73 7.67
N ALA A 11 5.31 -21.57 8.67
CA ALA A 11 5.93 -22.88 8.48
C ALA A 11 4.81 -23.90 8.21
N CYS A 12 4.70 -24.39 6.96
CA CYS A 12 3.76 -25.45 6.63
C CYS A 12 4.24 -26.79 7.22
N HIS A 13 3.42 -27.39 8.09
CA HIS A 13 3.49 -28.82 8.41
C HIS A 13 2.41 -29.55 7.60
N ASN A 14 2.85 -30.54 6.82
CA ASN A 14 2.02 -31.45 6.04
C ASN A 14 1.11 -32.29 6.95
N ASN A 15 -0.12 -32.56 6.51
CA ASN A 15 -0.84 -33.77 6.90
C ASN A 15 -1.62 -34.34 5.71
N SER A 16 -1.19 -35.52 5.29
CA SER A 16 -1.81 -36.37 4.29
C SER A 16 -3.02 -37.07 4.90
N PHE A 17 -4.16 -37.11 4.19
CA PHE A 17 -5.28 -38.00 4.53
C PHE A 17 -5.53 -39.00 3.39
N ALA A 18 -5.54 -40.28 3.77
CA ALA A 18 -5.78 -41.43 2.91
C ALA A 18 -7.29 -41.68 2.73
N ILE A 19 -7.62 -42.23 1.56
CA ILE A 19 -8.96 -42.54 1.05
C ILE A 19 -9.49 -43.84 1.67
N ILE A 20 -10.76 -43.86 2.11
CA ILE A 20 -11.59 -45.07 2.22
C ILE A 20 -12.88 -44.80 1.45
N ALA A 21 -13.13 -45.60 0.41
CA ALA A 21 -14.29 -45.47 -0.47
C ALA A 21 -15.44 -46.37 0.00
N THR A 22 -16.59 -45.78 0.27
CA THR A 22 -17.88 -46.48 0.42
C THR A 22 -18.86 -45.85 -0.56
N LEU A 23 -19.40 -46.67 -1.47
CA LEU A 23 -20.28 -46.25 -2.57
C LEU A 23 -21.66 -45.85 -2.01
N ALA A 24 -21.97 -44.55 -2.04
CA ALA A 24 -23.32 -44.03 -1.89
C ALA A 24 -23.58 -43.09 -3.08
N VAL A 25 -24.64 -43.34 -3.85
CA VAL A 25 -25.09 -42.46 -4.93
C VAL A 25 -25.69 -41.22 -4.27
N ILE A 26 -24.87 -40.20 -4.06
CA ILE A 26 -25.27 -38.87 -3.66
C ILE A 26 -25.28 -38.03 -4.94
N ALA A 27 -26.39 -37.35 -5.22
CA ALA A 27 -26.43 -36.33 -6.25
C ALA A 27 -25.44 -35.22 -5.86
N ASN A 28 -24.31 -35.14 -6.59
CA ASN A 28 -23.35 -34.06 -6.40
C ASN A 28 -23.98 -32.76 -6.88
N VAL A 29 -24.56 -31.99 -5.96
CA VAL A 29 -24.65 -30.55 -6.14
C VAL A 29 -23.24 -30.02 -5.89
N GLU A 30 -22.45 -29.90 -6.95
CA GLU A 30 -21.22 -29.13 -6.89
C GLU A 30 -21.61 -27.67 -6.70
N ILE A 31 -21.68 -27.25 -5.43
CA ILE A 31 -21.51 -25.84 -5.11
C ILE A 31 -20.07 -25.55 -5.52
N VAL A 32 -19.89 -25.04 -6.74
CA VAL A 32 -18.67 -24.39 -7.17
C VAL A 32 -18.55 -23.13 -6.32
N GLY A 33 -18.07 -23.30 -5.09
CA GLY A 33 -17.56 -22.20 -4.30
C GLY A 33 -16.41 -21.64 -5.12
N THR A 34 -16.59 -20.45 -5.68
CA THR A 34 -15.46 -19.67 -6.17
C THR A 34 -14.43 -19.66 -5.05
N PRO A 35 -13.18 -20.12 -5.26
CA PRO A 35 -12.17 -20.00 -4.25
C PRO A 35 -12.08 -18.52 -3.91
N THR A 36 -12.55 -18.14 -2.72
CA THR A 36 -12.27 -16.83 -2.15
C THR A 36 -10.76 -16.79 -2.08
N GLN A 37 -10.14 -15.94 -2.90
CA GLN A 37 -8.70 -15.71 -2.81
C GLN A 37 -8.41 -15.45 -1.33
N ALA A 38 -7.61 -16.31 -0.70
CA ALA A 38 -7.31 -16.17 0.71
C ALA A 38 -6.81 -14.74 0.91
N ALA A 39 -7.51 -13.97 1.76
CA ALA A 39 -7.13 -12.62 2.06
C ALA A 39 -5.67 -12.65 2.53
N ASP A 40 -4.85 -11.77 1.96
CA ASP A 40 -3.45 -11.67 2.34
C ASP A 40 -3.40 -11.16 3.79
N ASP A 41 -3.11 -12.07 4.73
CA ASP A 41 -3.14 -11.86 6.18
C ASP A 41 -2.15 -10.78 6.67
N ARG A 42 -1.27 -10.36 5.76
CA ARG A 42 -0.34 -9.26 5.97
C ARG A 42 -1.05 -7.92 5.96
N PHE A 43 -2.27 -7.78 5.44
CA PHE A 43 -2.97 -6.49 5.35
C PHE A 43 -4.26 -6.46 6.18
N ALA A 44 -4.75 -5.25 6.45
CA ALA A 44 -6.08 -5.08 7.01
C ALA A 44 -7.13 -5.68 6.06
N SER A 45 -8.04 -6.48 6.60
CA SER A 45 -8.98 -7.31 5.86
C SER A 45 -10.41 -6.79 5.91
N SER A 46 -10.76 -6.00 6.93
CA SER A 46 -12.12 -5.50 7.13
C SER A 46 -12.19 -4.10 7.73
N VAL A 47 -13.26 -3.39 7.40
CA VAL A 47 -13.65 -2.14 8.07
C VAL A 47 -14.57 -2.50 9.24
N VAL A 48 -14.19 -2.12 10.45
CA VAL A 48 -14.95 -2.38 11.68
C VAL A 48 -15.99 -1.28 11.89
N SER A 49 -15.56 -0.02 11.74
CA SER A 49 -16.42 1.14 11.97
C SER A 49 -15.91 2.36 11.23
N THR A 50 -16.81 3.31 11.04
CA THR A 50 -16.51 4.62 10.46
C THR A 50 -17.27 5.70 11.23
N THR A 51 -16.60 6.81 11.50
CA THR A 51 -17.20 8.03 12.03
C THR A 51 -16.96 9.14 11.02
N GLY A 52 -18.01 9.83 10.56
CA GLY A 52 -17.90 10.86 9.52
C GLY A 52 -18.73 10.55 8.27
N ASN A 53 -18.50 11.32 7.21
CA ASN A 53 -19.27 11.19 5.97
C ASN A 53 -18.48 10.44 4.89
N PHE A 54 -18.78 9.15 4.74
CA PHE A 54 -18.21 8.27 3.72
C PHE A 54 -19.23 7.84 2.66
N ASN A 55 -20.06 8.78 2.19
CA ASN A 55 -21.19 8.50 1.29
C ASN A 55 -20.80 8.33 -0.19
N ASN A 56 -20.03 7.29 -0.51
CA ASN A 56 -19.83 6.77 -1.88
C ASN A 56 -19.25 7.77 -2.93
N GLY A 57 -18.56 8.82 -2.51
CA GLY A 57 -17.77 9.69 -3.37
C GLY A 57 -16.46 9.04 -3.82
N LEU A 58 -15.82 9.60 -4.86
CA LEU A 58 -14.55 9.10 -5.41
C LEU A 58 -13.45 8.90 -4.35
N TYR A 59 -13.48 9.72 -3.30
CA TYR A 59 -12.52 9.73 -2.19
C TYR A 59 -13.17 9.39 -0.85
N ARG A 60 -14.31 8.71 -0.85
CA ARG A 60 -15.13 8.48 0.35
C ARG A 60 -15.50 7.00 0.48
N THR A 61 -14.52 6.13 0.29
CA THR A 61 -14.70 4.68 0.24
C THR A 61 -13.79 3.99 1.26
N PRO A 62 -14.30 3.65 2.46
CA PRO A 62 -13.51 3.02 3.51
C PRO A 62 -12.87 1.69 3.09
N ALA A 63 -13.50 0.95 2.18
CA ALA A 63 -12.94 -0.29 1.63
C ALA A 63 -11.61 -0.08 0.88
N ALA A 64 -11.28 1.15 0.48
CA ALA A 64 -10.00 1.48 -0.12
C ALA A 64 -8.81 1.32 0.86
N LEU A 65 -9.03 1.22 2.18
CA LEU A 65 -7.95 0.97 3.16
C LEU A 65 -7.56 -0.50 3.28
N LEU A 66 -8.30 -1.40 2.63
CA LEU A 66 -8.15 -2.83 2.81
C LEU A 66 -7.17 -3.42 1.79
N GLY A 67 -6.50 -4.50 2.19
CA GLY A 67 -5.61 -5.25 1.32
C GLY A 67 -4.30 -4.52 0.99
N LYS A 68 -3.70 -4.95 -0.12
CA LYS A 68 -2.40 -4.46 -0.59
C LYS A 68 -2.51 -3.00 -1.06
N PRO A 69 -1.49 -2.15 -0.81
CA PRO A 69 -1.45 -0.80 -1.36
C PRO A 69 -1.61 -0.76 -2.88
N THR A 70 -2.03 0.40 -3.36
CA THR A 70 -2.21 0.66 -4.80
C THR A 70 -0.91 0.44 -5.58
N THR A 71 -1.01 -0.34 -6.67
CA THR A 71 0.10 -0.59 -7.59
C THR A 71 -0.04 0.18 -8.90
N TYR A 72 -1.25 0.23 -9.46
CA TYR A 72 -1.55 0.91 -10.73
C TYR A 72 -2.74 1.85 -10.59
N ILE A 73 -2.67 2.93 -11.37
CA ILE A 73 -3.58 4.06 -11.34
C ILE A 73 -4.12 4.25 -12.75
N ARG A 74 -5.42 4.56 -12.86
CA ARG A 74 -6.01 5.05 -14.09
C ARG A 74 -5.61 6.51 -14.29
N ASP A 75 -4.77 6.76 -15.29
CA ASP A 75 -4.28 8.09 -15.60
C ASP A 75 -5.33 8.90 -16.37
N GLN A 76 -5.99 9.79 -15.65
CA GLN A 76 -7.02 10.68 -16.20
C GLN A 76 -6.43 11.96 -16.81
N PHE A 77 -5.16 12.25 -16.54
CA PHE A 77 -4.50 13.49 -16.92
C PHE A 77 -3.11 13.19 -17.49
N PRO A 78 -3.03 12.44 -18.60
CA PRO A 78 -1.74 12.03 -19.14
C PRO A 78 -0.91 13.24 -19.56
N ALA A 79 0.40 13.14 -19.36
CA ALA A 79 1.37 14.03 -19.98
C ALA A 79 1.18 14.06 -21.52
N PRO A 80 1.69 15.09 -22.23
CA PRO A 80 1.68 15.11 -23.68
C PRO A 80 2.26 13.81 -24.27
N GLY A 81 1.49 13.14 -25.14
CA GLY A 81 1.85 11.85 -25.73
C GLY A 81 1.46 10.62 -24.89
N GLY A 82 0.90 10.81 -23.69
CA GLY A 82 0.32 9.73 -22.89
C GLY A 82 -1.11 9.37 -23.29
N GLN A 83 -1.56 8.21 -22.83
CA GLN A 83 -2.91 7.71 -23.12
C GLN A 83 -3.90 8.16 -22.05
N VAL A 84 -4.99 8.82 -22.46
CA VAL A 84 -6.10 9.15 -21.55
C VAL A 84 -6.74 7.85 -21.08
N ASN A 85 -6.93 7.72 -19.77
CA ASN A 85 -7.32 6.47 -19.09
C ASN A 85 -6.31 5.33 -19.28
N GLY A 86 -5.04 5.66 -19.51
CA GLY A 86 -3.95 4.69 -19.49
C GLY A 86 -3.70 4.13 -18.08
N SER A 87 -2.90 3.08 -18.00
CA SER A 87 -2.41 2.53 -16.73
C SER A 87 -1.03 3.11 -16.42
N VAL A 88 -0.87 3.64 -15.22
CA VAL A 88 0.41 4.18 -14.73
C VAL A 88 0.69 3.58 -13.37
N ALA A 89 1.91 3.10 -13.16
CA ALA A 89 2.28 2.61 -11.84
C ALA A 89 2.24 3.78 -10.83
N ALA A 90 1.70 3.51 -9.64
CA ALA A 90 1.95 4.38 -8.50
C ALA A 90 3.46 4.51 -8.30
N SER A 91 3.92 5.68 -7.90
CA SER A 91 5.33 5.91 -7.60
C SER A 91 5.48 7.06 -6.63
N MET A 92 6.70 7.24 -6.13
CA MET A 92 7.02 8.35 -5.24
C MET A 92 6.81 9.75 -5.83
N VAL A 93 6.68 9.88 -7.15
CA VAL A 93 6.40 11.15 -7.86
C VAL A 93 5.04 11.14 -8.56
N PHE A 94 4.26 10.07 -8.40
CA PHE A 94 2.94 9.94 -8.99
C PHE A 94 2.05 9.11 -8.07
N ALA A 95 1.40 9.81 -7.14
CA ALA A 95 0.53 9.19 -6.16
C ALA A 95 -0.78 8.68 -6.80
N PRO A 96 -1.39 7.64 -6.21
CA PRO A 96 -2.77 7.28 -6.46
C PRO A 96 -3.71 8.50 -6.40
N TYR A 97 -4.53 8.67 -7.44
CA TYR A 97 -5.52 9.75 -7.49
C TYR A 97 -6.91 9.23 -7.11
N ASN A 98 -7.62 8.48 -7.95
CA ASN A 98 -8.99 8.07 -7.60
C ASN A 98 -9.31 6.60 -7.90
N THR A 99 -8.94 6.10 -9.06
CA THR A 99 -9.41 4.81 -9.57
C THR A 99 -8.26 4.01 -10.16
N ALA A 100 -8.31 2.70 -9.99
CA ALA A 100 -7.46 1.76 -10.69
C ALA A 100 -7.92 1.64 -12.15
N PRO A 101 -7.10 1.02 -13.02
CA PRO A 101 -7.48 0.77 -14.41
C PRO A 101 -8.83 0.05 -14.59
N ASP A 102 -9.22 -0.78 -13.62
CA ASP A 102 -10.50 -1.51 -13.59
C ASP A 102 -11.68 -0.67 -13.05
N GLY A 103 -11.44 0.58 -12.62
CA GLY A 103 -12.44 1.46 -12.03
C GLY A 103 -12.60 1.33 -10.51
N THR A 104 -11.88 0.41 -9.86
CA THR A 104 -11.88 0.24 -8.40
C THR A 104 -11.36 1.52 -7.74
N ARG A 105 -12.00 1.95 -6.65
CA ARG A 105 -11.58 3.17 -5.93
C ARG A 105 -10.34 2.90 -5.10
N LEU A 106 -9.32 3.71 -5.32
CA LEU A 106 -7.99 3.49 -4.77
C LEU A 106 -7.75 4.20 -3.45
N ILE A 107 -8.43 5.32 -3.21
CA ILE A 107 -8.16 6.15 -2.04
C ILE A 107 -9.41 6.63 -1.31
N THR A 108 -9.23 6.98 -0.04
CA THR A 108 -10.24 7.70 0.73
C THR A 108 -9.60 8.82 1.55
N THR A 109 -10.32 9.94 1.64
CA THR A 109 -9.96 11.09 2.46
C THR A 109 -10.64 10.96 3.82
N ILE A 110 -9.87 11.16 4.88
CA ILE A 110 -10.33 11.25 6.27
C ILE A 110 -10.13 12.70 6.70
N ASN A 111 -11.23 13.45 6.83
CA ASN A 111 -11.17 14.84 7.26
C ASN A 111 -11.04 14.94 8.78
N THR A 112 -10.84 16.17 9.27
CA THR A 112 -10.91 16.49 10.70
C THR A 112 -12.20 15.96 11.30
N ASN A 113 -12.09 15.29 12.46
CA ASN A 113 -13.18 14.62 13.19
C ASN A 113 -13.79 13.39 12.48
N GLU A 114 -13.21 12.93 11.38
CA GLU A 114 -13.57 11.64 10.77
C GLU A 114 -12.59 10.55 11.23
N GLN A 115 -13.06 9.30 11.25
CA GLN A 115 -12.29 8.12 11.63
C GLN A 115 -12.74 6.91 10.82
N ILE A 116 -11.79 6.05 10.46
CA ILE A 116 -12.07 4.70 9.96
C ILE A 116 -11.28 3.74 10.82
N THR A 117 -11.95 2.74 11.38
CA THR A 117 -11.30 1.62 12.07
C THR A 117 -11.27 0.43 11.14
N VAL A 118 -10.06 -0.10 10.91
CA VAL A 118 -9.85 -1.34 10.16
C VAL A 118 -9.28 -2.42 11.08
N MET A 119 -9.46 -3.67 10.69
CA MET A 119 -9.01 -4.84 11.45
C MET A 119 -8.16 -5.78 10.58
N PHE A 120 -7.23 -6.44 11.24
CA PHE A 120 -6.47 -7.57 10.72
C PHE A 120 -7.10 -8.87 11.19
N ASP A 121 -7.14 -9.87 10.32
CA ASP A 121 -7.57 -11.22 10.71
C ASP A 121 -6.55 -11.88 11.67
N THR A 122 -5.27 -11.50 11.55
CA THR A 122 -4.19 -12.00 12.40
C THR A 122 -3.65 -10.88 13.30
N PRO A 123 -3.54 -11.09 14.64
CA PRO A 123 -3.00 -10.09 15.55
C PRO A 123 -1.61 -9.60 15.14
N ILE A 124 -1.33 -8.30 15.20
CA ILE A 124 0.04 -7.77 15.06
C ILE A 124 0.83 -8.16 16.32
N VAL A 125 2.03 -8.72 16.13
CA VAL A 125 2.87 -9.22 17.22
C VAL A 125 4.22 -8.55 17.11
N HIS A 126 4.76 -8.14 18.26
CA HIS A 126 6.11 -7.62 18.35
C HIS A 126 7.15 -8.70 17.99
N ASP A 127 8.02 -8.41 17.03
CA ASP A 127 9.18 -9.26 16.72
C ASP A 127 10.47 -8.40 16.76
N PRO A 128 11.42 -8.71 17.66
CA PRO A 128 12.68 -7.97 17.74
C PRO A 128 13.53 -8.07 16.47
N ASN A 129 13.24 -9.01 15.56
CA ASN A 129 13.91 -9.13 14.27
C ASN A 129 13.27 -8.28 13.17
N HIS A 130 12.20 -7.53 13.46
CA HIS A 130 11.64 -6.59 12.51
C HIS A 130 12.60 -5.43 12.25
N TRP A 131 12.65 -5.00 10.99
CA TRP A 131 13.51 -3.90 10.57
C TRP A 131 13.15 -2.63 11.32
N PHE A 132 14.18 -1.99 11.88
CA PHE A 132 14.04 -0.77 12.68
C PHE A 132 13.11 -0.92 13.91
N GLY A 133 12.81 -2.16 14.33
CA GLY A 133 11.87 -2.44 15.42
C GLY A 133 10.41 -2.14 15.09
N MET A 134 10.04 -2.08 13.80
CA MET A 134 8.67 -1.75 13.38
C MET A 134 7.83 -2.99 13.11
N ASP A 135 6.71 -3.13 13.83
CA ASP A 135 5.83 -4.31 13.72
C ASP A 135 4.72 -4.16 12.67
N PHE A 136 4.43 -2.93 12.25
CA PHE A 136 3.53 -2.64 11.16
C PHE A 136 3.94 -1.37 10.41
N THR A 137 3.57 -1.30 9.14
CA THR A 137 3.74 -0.10 8.31
C THR A 137 2.38 0.47 7.99
N VAL A 138 2.27 1.80 7.97
CA VAL A 138 1.12 2.52 7.46
C VAL A 138 1.50 3.18 6.14
N TYR A 139 0.84 2.81 5.07
CA TYR A 139 0.98 3.47 3.77
C TYR A 139 0.19 4.76 3.74
N GLY A 140 0.65 5.67 2.90
CA GLY A 140 0.07 6.99 2.71
C GLY A 140 -0.20 7.27 1.23
N ASN A 141 -0.81 8.44 0.96
CA ASN A 141 -0.88 9.04 -0.37
C ASN A 141 0.07 10.23 -0.53
N ALA A 142 1.14 10.29 0.27
CA ALA A 142 2.19 11.29 0.12
C ALA A 142 3.02 11.05 -1.16
N PHE A 143 3.51 12.12 -1.78
CA PHE A 143 4.40 12.07 -2.95
C PHE A 143 5.25 13.32 -3.08
N PHE A 144 6.35 13.20 -3.81
CA PHE A 144 7.24 14.30 -4.12
C PHE A 144 6.86 14.98 -5.44
N GLY A 145 7.05 16.29 -5.51
CA GLY A 145 7.05 16.99 -6.79
C GLY A 145 8.24 16.54 -7.65
N SER A 146 8.04 16.40 -8.96
CA SER A 146 9.11 16.07 -9.90
C SER A 146 9.39 17.22 -10.87
N SER A 147 10.54 17.15 -11.57
CA SER A 147 10.96 18.13 -12.57
C SER A 147 10.14 18.11 -13.87
N GLY A 148 9.18 17.19 -14.02
CA GLY A 148 8.38 17.03 -15.23
C GLY A 148 7.03 16.35 -14.98
N PHE A 149 6.30 16.09 -16.06
CA PHE A 149 5.04 15.34 -15.99
C PHE A 149 5.30 13.84 -16.00
N VAL A 150 4.49 13.10 -15.24
CA VAL A 150 4.52 11.63 -15.19
C VAL A 150 3.33 11.07 -15.97
N SER A 151 3.58 10.01 -16.72
CA SER A 151 2.60 9.20 -17.45
C SER A 151 3.12 7.77 -17.61
N GLY A 152 2.35 6.90 -18.25
CA GLY A 152 2.63 5.44 -18.30
C GLY A 152 3.93 5.04 -19.00
N ASN A 153 4.48 5.91 -19.84
CA ASN A 153 5.73 5.69 -20.56
C ASN A 153 6.88 6.61 -20.09
N THR A 154 6.70 7.33 -18.97
CA THR A 154 7.73 8.23 -18.47
C THR A 154 8.96 7.45 -18.02
N ASN A 155 10.14 7.83 -18.51
CA ASN A 155 11.41 7.32 -18.01
C ASN A 155 11.77 8.02 -16.69
N MET A 156 11.78 7.26 -15.59
CA MET A 156 12.05 7.78 -14.25
C MET A 156 13.51 8.24 -14.04
N GLU A 157 14.46 7.87 -14.90
CA GLU A 157 15.83 8.40 -14.88
C GLU A 157 15.89 9.88 -15.27
N GLN A 158 14.93 10.33 -16.08
CA GLN A 158 14.88 11.69 -16.60
C GLN A 158 14.22 12.68 -15.62
N LEU A 159 13.65 12.17 -14.52
CA LEU A 159 13.00 12.98 -13.49
C LEU A 159 13.90 13.15 -12.28
N THR A 160 13.92 14.38 -11.74
CA THR A 160 14.49 14.68 -10.43
C THR A 160 13.39 15.13 -9.48
N ILE A 161 13.59 14.92 -8.17
CA ILE A 161 12.68 15.45 -7.16
C ILE A 161 12.91 16.95 -7.01
N SER A 162 11.86 17.72 -7.28
CA SER A 162 11.90 19.17 -7.30
C SER A 162 11.85 19.73 -5.87
N GLY A 163 12.96 20.34 -5.43
CA GLY A 163 13.01 21.12 -4.20
C GLY A 163 12.79 20.35 -2.89
N GLY A 164 12.76 19.02 -2.91
CA GLY A 164 12.51 18.18 -1.72
C GLY A 164 11.12 18.37 -1.10
N GLY A 165 10.21 19.10 -1.76
CA GLY A 165 8.86 19.34 -1.31
C GLY A 165 8.02 18.08 -1.42
N ILE A 166 7.49 17.62 -0.28
CA ILE A 166 6.56 16.51 -0.22
C ILE A 166 5.13 17.04 -0.07
N PHE A 167 4.24 16.57 -0.94
CA PHE A 167 2.80 16.67 -0.74
C PHE A 167 2.40 15.58 0.24
N ARG A 168 1.86 15.97 1.39
CA ARG A 168 1.43 15.04 2.44
C ARG A 168 0.26 15.61 3.22
N GLU A 169 -0.59 14.72 3.69
CA GLU A 169 -1.78 15.03 4.48
C GLU A 169 -1.77 14.18 5.74
N ARG A 170 -0.94 14.59 6.71
CA ARG A 170 -0.71 13.82 7.94
C ARG A 170 -2.02 13.44 8.59
N THR A 171 -2.26 12.14 8.65
CA THR A 171 -3.41 11.60 9.37
C THR A 171 -2.93 10.83 10.60
N GLN A 172 -3.64 11.04 11.72
CA GLN A 172 -3.31 10.45 13.00
C GLN A 172 -3.60 8.94 13.01
N VAL A 173 -2.71 8.17 13.64
CA VAL A 173 -2.85 6.72 13.82
C VAL A 173 -3.24 6.45 15.26
N SER A 174 -4.17 5.52 15.44
CA SER A 174 -4.42 4.87 16.73
C SER A 174 -4.44 3.36 16.54
N VAL A 175 -3.93 2.62 17.51
CA VAL A 175 -3.95 1.15 17.51
C VAL A 175 -4.64 0.64 18.77
N SER A 176 -5.34 -0.48 18.66
CA SER A 176 -5.99 -1.13 19.80
C SER A 176 -5.92 -2.66 19.64
N PRO A 177 -5.47 -3.39 20.66
CA PRO A 177 -5.48 -4.86 20.63
C PRO A 177 -6.87 -5.46 20.93
N ASP A 178 -7.77 -4.67 21.53
CA ASP A 178 -9.04 -5.15 22.09
C ASP A 178 -10.27 -4.32 21.64
N ASN A 179 -10.07 -3.33 20.76
CA ASN A 179 -11.08 -2.38 20.29
C ASN A 179 -11.70 -1.51 21.41
N ILE A 180 -11.09 -1.49 22.60
CA ILE A 180 -11.56 -0.73 23.78
C ILE A 180 -10.49 0.27 24.21
N ASN A 181 -9.26 -0.21 24.39
CA ASN A 181 -8.11 0.59 24.78
C ASN A 181 -7.34 1.04 23.54
N TRP A 182 -7.31 2.35 23.31
CA TRP A 182 -6.69 2.94 22.12
C TRP A 182 -5.41 3.68 22.47
N TYR A 183 -4.35 3.36 21.74
CA TYR A 183 -3.06 4.04 21.80
C TYR A 183 -2.92 4.96 20.60
N THR A 184 -2.97 6.27 20.83
CA THR A 184 -2.96 7.28 19.78
C THR A 184 -1.60 7.95 19.65
N TYR A 185 -1.08 7.97 18.42
CA TYR A 185 0.20 8.59 18.09
C TYR A 185 0.03 10.09 17.78
N THR A 186 -0.05 10.92 18.83
CA THR A 186 -0.35 12.36 18.69
C THR A 186 0.80 13.17 18.09
N ALA A 187 2.04 12.72 18.29
CA ALA A 187 3.26 13.33 17.72
C ALA A 187 3.85 12.49 16.57
N GLY A 188 3.09 11.52 16.06
CA GLY A 188 3.53 10.57 15.04
C GLY A 188 3.97 9.21 15.62
N PRO A 189 4.19 8.21 14.75
CA PRO A 189 4.15 8.30 13.29
C PRO A 189 2.75 8.60 12.72
N PHE A 190 2.71 9.32 11.58
CA PHE A 190 1.48 9.65 10.86
C PHE A 190 1.36 8.79 9.60
N GLY A 191 0.15 8.54 9.11
CA GLY A 191 -0.07 7.77 7.87
C GLY A 191 0.15 8.50 6.57
N ASP A 192 0.87 9.62 6.63
CA ASP A 192 1.33 10.43 5.50
C ASP A 192 2.52 11.26 5.98
N ASP A 193 3.74 10.78 5.73
CA ASP A 193 4.98 11.52 6.02
C ASP A 193 6.01 11.28 4.91
N TYR A 194 7.31 11.16 5.21
CA TYR A 194 8.39 11.14 4.21
C TYR A 194 8.59 9.81 3.44
N TYR A 195 7.51 9.04 3.25
CA TYR A 195 7.58 7.68 2.67
C TYR A 195 6.48 7.42 1.64
N PRO A 196 6.54 8.04 0.45
CA PRO A 196 5.60 7.79 -0.63
C PRO A 196 5.51 6.31 -1.02
N THR A 197 4.33 5.90 -1.49
CA THR A 197 4.11 4.55 -1.99
C THR A 197 4.91 4.31 -3.27
N ASN A 198 5.73 3.26 -3.28
CA ASN A 198 6.45 2.82 -4.46
C ASN A 198 6.36 1.29 -4.64
N PRO A 199 5.45 0.80 -5.50
CA PRO A 199 5.15 -0.62 -5.66
C PRO A 199 6.23 -1.42 -6.38
N PHE A 200 6.97 -0.82 -7.32
CA PHE A 200 7.87 -1.57 -8.21
C PHE A 200 9.30 -1.01 -8.17
N ALA A 201 10.28 -1.90 -8.32
CA ALA A 201 11.64 -1.48 -8.63
C ALA A 201 11.68 -0.91 -10.05
N TRP A 202 12.49 0.12 -10.30
CA TRP A 202 12.74 0.59 -11.66
C TRP A 202 13.90 -0.17 -12.29
N ASP A 203 13.69 -0.69 -13.50
CA ASP A 203 14.74 -1.28 -14.33
C ASP A 203 15.37 -0.19 -15.21
N ARG A 204 16.65 0.08 -14.94
CA ARG A 204 17.45 1.12 -15.59
C ARG A 204 17.94 0.71 -16.98
N VAL A 205 17.93 -0.58 -17.29
CA VAL A 205 18.42 -1.10 -18.57
C VAL A 205 17.32 -1.03 -19.61
N SER A 206 16.09 -1.39 -19.22
CA SER A 206 14.93 -1.35 -20.09
C SER A 206 14.10 -0.08 -19.98
N ASP A 207 14.40 0.81 -19.03
CA ASP A 207 13.62 2.01 -18.73
C ASP A 207 12.14 1.70 -18.44
N THR A 208 11.90 0.67 -17.62
CA THR A 208 10.55 0.22 -17.27
C THR A 208 10.42 -0.13 -15.78
N TRP A 209 9.19 -0.18 -15.27
CA TRP A 209 8.91 -0.82 -13.99
C TRP A 209 9.22 -2.31 -14.05
N GLY A 210 9.94 -2.81 -13.05
CA GLY A 210 10.36 -4.20 -12.88
C GLY A 210 9.54 -4.92 -11.81
N ALA A 211 10.22 -5.74 -10.99
CA ALA A 211 9.57 -6.56 -9.98
C ALA A 211 8.87 -5.75 -8.88
N GLU A 212 7.76 -6.28 -8.39
CA GLU A 212 7.06 -5.74 -7.24
C GLU A 212 7.94 -5.83 -5.98
N LEU A 213 7.88 -4.77 -5.19
CA LEU A 213 8.63 -4.60 -3.96
C LEU A 213 7.88 -5.22 -2.77
N ASP A 214 8.63 -5.80 -1.83
CA ASP A 214 8.07 -6.34 -0.58
C ASP A 214 7.40 -5.25 0.28
N TRP A 215 6.08 -5.31 0.42
CA TRP A 215 5.25 -4.41 1.25
C TRP A 215 5.39 -4.61 2.75
N THR A 216 6.05 -5.68 3.21
CA THR A 216 6.30 -5.89 4.65
C THR A 216 7.59 -5.21 5.11
N LYS A 217 8.34 -4.60 4.18
CA LYS A 217 9.61 -3.93 4.48
C LYS A 217 9.38 -2.45 4.74
N PRO A 218 9.56 -1.97 5.99
CA PRO A 218 9.44 -0.56 6.30
C PRO A 218 10.60 0.24 5.70
N VAL A 219 10.36 1.53 5.50
CA VAL A 219 11.42 2.48 5.16
C VAL A 219 12.21 2.83 6.41
N ASN A 220 13.51 3.14 6.26
CA ASN A 220 14.35 3.58 7.37
C ASN A 220 13.80 4.89 7.98
N PRO A 221 13.40 4.90 9.27
CA PRO A 221 12.81 6.07 9.91
C PRO A 221 13.76 7.26 10.05
N ALA A 222 15.06 7.05 9.87
CA ALA A 222 16.07 8.11 9.92
C ALA A 222 16.13 8.95 8.63
N LEU A 223 15.43 8.55 7.56
CA LEU A 223 15.37 9.33 6.32
C LEU A 223 14.48 10.56 6.49
N THR A 224 14.91 11.68 5.93
CA THR A 224 14.20 12.97 5.95
C THR A 224 14.16 13.55 4.54
N ALA A 225 13.34 14.59 4.29
CA ALA A 225 13.27 15.29 3.00
C ALA A 225 14.65 15.58 2.36
N SER A 226 15.67 15.90 3.18
CA SER A 226 17.01 16.22 2.67
C SER A 226 17.73 15.01 2.08
N ALA A 227 17.41 13.80 2.54
CA ALA A 227 17.90 12.58 1.89
C ALA A 227 17.34 12.43 0.46
N PHE A 228 16.32 13.21 0.12
CA PHE A 228 15.61 13.12 -1.15
C PHE A 228 15.83 14.29 -2.12
N SER A 229 16.47 15.37 -1.69
CA SER A 229 16.60 16.57 -2.53
C SER A 229 17.65 16.35 -3.64
N GLY A 230 17.29 16.67 -4.88
CA GLY A 230 18.21 16.64 -6.02
C GLY A 230 18.61 15.24 -6.50
N THR A 231 18.08 14.18 -5.89
CA THR A 231 18.26 12.81 -6.37
C THR A 231 17.31 12.53 -7.55
N HIS A 232 17.80 11.77 -8.53
CA HIS A 232 16.98 11.23 -9.61
C HIS A 232 16.02 10.19 -9.05
N GLY A 233 14.82 10.09 -9.64
CA GLY A 233 13.75 9.14 -9.24
C GLY A 233 14.24 7.71 -8.96
N VAL A 234 15.38 7.34 -9.52
CA VAL A 234 15.95 6.00 -9.49
C VAL A 234 17.02 5.77 -8.42
N ARG A 235 17.69 6.83 -7.93
CA ARG A 235 18.66 6.70 -6.82
C ARG A 235 17.94 6.46 -5.48
N PHE A 236 16.65 6.75 -5.40
CA PHE A 236 15.81 6.53 -4.22
C PHE A 236 15.49 5.07 -3.95
N PHE A 237 15.25 4.27 -4.99
CA PHE A 237 14.88 2.86 -4.84
C PHE A 237 15.94 2.03 -4.09
N ARG A 238 17.19 2.51 -4.09
CA ARG A 238 18.31 1.90 -3.37
C ARG A 238 18.37 2.30 -1.89
N LEU A 239 17.94 3.52 -1.55
CA LEU A 239 18.02 4.09 -0.20
C LEU A 239 16.91 3.56 0.73
N GLU A 240 15.71 3.33 0.21
CA GLU A 240 14.57 2.88 1.02
C GLU A 240 14.73 1.47 1.62
N ARG A 241 15.69 0.68 1.12
CA ARG A 241 15.76 -0.76 1.46
C ARG A 241 17.10 -1.22 2.01
N GLY A 242 17.99 -0.30 2.41
CA GLY A 242 19.25 -0.65 3.07
C GLY A 242 20.14 -1.54 2.21
N GLY A 243 20.17 -1.29 0.89
CA GLY A 243 21.15 -1.92 0.02
C GLY A 243 22.54 -1.64 0.58
N ARG A 244 23.29 -2.69 0.92
CA ARG A 244 24.69 -2.53 1.33
C ARG A 244 25.42 -1.75 0.23
N HIS A 245 26.11 -0.69 0.65
CA HIS A 245 27.08 0.02 -0.18
C HIS A 245 28.19 -0.94 -0.61
#